data_AF-A0A4Q5T9P0-F1
#
_entry.id   AF-A0A4Q5T9P0-F1
#
_cell.length_a   1.000
_cell.length_b   1.000
_cell.length_c   1.000
_cell.angle_alpha   90.00
_cell.angle_beta   90.00
_cell.angle_gamma   90.00
#
_symmetry.space_group_name_H-M   'P 1'
#
loop_
_entity.id
_entity.type
_entity.pdbx_description
1 polymer ?
#
loop_
_entity_poly.entity_id
_entity_poly.type
_entity_poly.pdbx_seq_one_letter_code
_entity_poly.pdbx_strand_id
1 'polypeptide(L)'
;FDAADDWIAERAGPKTVVITADILLADRCLKAGAVVLSPTGKPFTTSSIGAAIATRAIMADLRAGGDQIGGPAPFGKQDRSRFLSALDEALVRLART
;
A
#
# COMPACT_ATOMS: atom_id res chain seq x y z
N PHE A 1 -0.10 13.67 -14.46
CA PHE A 1 0.31 12.88 -13.27
C PHE A 1 -0.61 11.66 -13.24
N ASP A 2 -0.14 10.52 -12.75
CA ASP A 2 -0.81 9.19 -12.71
C ASP A 2 -0.52 8.21 -13.86
N ALA A 3 0.24 8.58 -14.89
CA ALA A 3 0.59 7.64 -15.97
C ALA A 3 1.34 6.38 -15.48
N ALA A 4 2.15 6.52 -14.43
CA ALA A 4 2.80 5.37 -13.79
C ALA A 4 1.80 4.50 -13.02
N ASP A 5 0.89 5.12 -12.27
CA ASP A 5 -0.13 4.42 -11.50
C ASP A 5 -1.09 3.66 -12.41
N ASP A 6 -1.49 4.28 -13.54
CA ASP A 6 -2.29 3.65 -14.58
C ASP A 6 -1.57 2.43 -15.17
N TRP A 7 -0.32 2.60 -15.56
CA TRP A 7 0.49 1.52 -16.12
C TRP A 7 0.67 0.33 -15.15
N ILE A 8 0.87 0.62 -13.87
CA ILE A 8 0.99 -0.39 -12.80
C ILE A 8 -0.34 -1.10 -12.59
N ALA A 9 -1.44 -0.34 -12.44
CA ALA A 9 -2.76 -0.90 -12.19
C ALA A 9 -3.25 -1.77 -13.35
N GLU A 10 -2.97 -1.39 -14.59
CA GLU A 10 -3.28 -2.19 -15.79
C GLU A 10 -2.56 -3.55 -15.83
N ARG A 11 -1.39 -3.66 -15.20
CA ARG A 11 -0.57 -4.88 -15.16
C ARG A 11 -0.70 -5.66 -13.87
N ALA A 12 -1.34 -5.07 -12.86
CA ALA A 12 -1.66 -5.74 -11.62
C ALA A 12 -2.68 -6.86 -11.88
N GLY A 13 -2.53 -7.96 -11.14
CA GLY A 13 -3.38 -9.13 -11.29
C GLY A 13 -3.11 -10.20 -10.23
N PRO A 14 -3.84 -11.33 -10.24
CA PRO A 14 -3.72 -12.39 -9.25
C PRO A 14 -2.33 -13.00 -9.05
N LYS A 15 -1.42 -12.84 -10.04
CA LYS A 15 -0.04 -13.33 -9.98
C LYS A 15 1.01 -12.23 -9.74
N THR A 16 0.60 -11.10 -9.18
CA THR A 16 1.49 -9.95 -8.96
C THR A 16 1.53 -9.55 -7.49
N VAL A 17 2.69 -9.06 -7.06
CA VAL A 17 2.88 -8.36 -5.79
C VAL A 17 3.21 -6.91 -6.09
N VAL A 18 2.42 -5.98 -5.56
CA VAL A 18 2.64 -4.54 -5.71
C VAL A 18 3.11 -3.95 -4.39
N ILE A 19 4.22 -3.23 -4.41
CA ILE A 19 4.74 -2.51 -3.24
C ILE A 19 4.49 -1.01 -3.45
N THR A 20 3.67 -0.40 -2.60
CA THR A 20 3.36 1.03 -2.72
C THR A 20 3.03 1.68 -1.38
N ALA A 21 3.40 2.94 -1.20
CA ALA A 21 2.91 3.78 -0.10
C ALA A 21 1.69 4.61 -0.51
N ASP A 22 1.31 4.59 -1.78
CA ASP A 22 0.13 5.28 -2.27
C ASP A 22 -1.12 4.43 -2.05
N ILE A 23 -2.06 4.97 -1.29
CA ILE A 23 -3.29 4.29 -0.87
C ILE A 23 -4.26 4.15 -2.05
N LEU A 24 -4.31 5.11 -2.98
CA LEU A 24 -5.20 5.04 -4.14
C LEU A 24 -4.69 4.02 -5.16
N LEU A 25 -3.37 3.97 -5.40
CA LEU A 25 -2.78 2.90 -6.21
C LEU A 25 -3.00 1.53 -5.56
N ALA A 26 -2.83 1.43 -4.23
CA ALA A 26 -3.05 0.19 -3.50
C ALA A 26 -4.48 -0.36 -3.67
N ASP A 27 -5.49 0.51 -3.56
CA ASP A 27 -6.89 0.14 -3.79
C ASP A 27 -7.13 -0.39 -5.21
N ARG A 28 -6.60 0.29 -6.22
CA ARG A 28 -6.70 -0.13 -7.63
C ARG A 28 -6.07 -1.51 -7.85
N CYS A 29 -4.87 -1.74 -7.32
CA CYS A 29 -4.16 -3.01 -7.43
C CYS A 29 -4.85 -4.14 -6.66
N LEU A 30 -5.44 -3.86 -5.49
CA LEU A 30 -6.26 -4.84 -4.76
C LEU A 30 -7.50 -5.24 -5.56
N LYS A 31 -8.18 -4.28 -6.19
CA LYS A 31 -9.34 -4.55 -7.06
C LYS A 31 -8.97 -5.36 -8.30
N ALA A 32 -7.75 -5.20 -8.80
CA ALA A 32 -7.20 -6.06 -9.86
C ALA A 32 -6.82 -7.48 -9.37
N GLY A 33 -6.92 -7.75 -8.06
CA GLY A 33 -6.63 -9.06 -7.47
C GLY A 33 -5.16 -9.27 -7.09
N ALA A 34 -4.33 -8.24 -7.16
CA ALA A 34 -2.93 -8.32 -6.73
C ALA A 34 -2.79 -8.44 -5.21
N VAL A 35 -1.68 -9.01 -4.76
CA VAL A 35 -1.22 -8.85 -3.38
C VAL A 35 -0.55 -7.49 -3.27
N VAL A 36 -0.94 -6.68 -2.28
CA VAL A 36 -0.42 -5.31 -2.13
C VAL A 36 0.16 -5.11 -0.74
N LEU A 37 1.42 -4.65 -0.67
CA LEU A 37 2.12 -4.36 0.57
C LEU A 37 2.61 -2.90 0.60
N SER A 38 2.64 -2.30 1.78
CA SER A 38 3.39 -1.07 2.00
C SER A 38 4.90 -1.34 2.08
N PRO A 39 5.76 -0.33 1.87
CA PRO A 39 7.22 -0.47 2.08
C PRO A 39 7.60 -0.88 3.51
N THR A 40 6.70 -0.69 4.47
CA THR A 40 6.89 -1.11 5.87
C THR A 40 6.43 -2.56 6.13
N GLY A 41 5.99 -3.28 5.11
CA GLY A 41 5.51 -4.66 5.23
C GLY A 41 4.10 -4.81 5.77
N LYS A 42 3.37 -3.71 6.03
CA LYS A 42 1.94 -3.80 6.35
C LYS A 42 1.18 -4.14 5.06
N PRO A 43 0.37 -5.20 5.02
CA PRO A 43 -0.47 -5.51 3.87
C PRO A 43 -1.63 -4.53 3.77
N PHE A 44 -2.02 -4.22 2.54
CA PHE A 44 -3.33 -3.62 2.29
C PHE A 44 -4.34 -4.74 2.07
N THR A 45 -5.56 -4.55 2.58
CA THR A 45 -6.65 -5.52 2.41
C THR A 45 -7.92 -4.79 1.99
N THR A 46 -8.80 -5.47 1.26
CA THR A 46 -10.11 -4.93 0.89
C THR A 46 -10.94 -4.51 2.11
N SER A 47 -10.75 -5.18 3.25
CA SER A 47 -11.41 -4.85 4.52
C SER A 47 -10.89 -3.59 5.21
N SER A 48 -9.66 -3.17 4.95
CA SER A 48 -9.01 -2.04 5.65
C SER A 48 -8.75 -0.83 4.76
N ILE A 49 -8.71 -1.02 3.44
CA ILE A 49 -8.31 0.02 2.49
C ILE A 49 -9.24 1.23 2.50
N GLY A 50 -10.56 1.03 2.63
CA GLY A 50 -11.53 2.14 2.69
C GLY A 50 -11.30 3.07 3.87
N ALA A 51 -11.03 2.51 5.06
CA ALA A 51 -10.70 3.31 6.24
C ALA A 51 -9.37 4.06 6.09
N ALA A 52 -8.38 3.45 5.43
CA ALA A 52 -7.11 4.10 5.13
C ALA A 52 -7.26 5.28 4.16
N ILE A 53 -8.10 5.15 3.13
CA ILE A 53 -8.44 6.24 2.20
C ILE A 53 -9.09 7.40 2.95
N ALA A 54 -10.11 7.12 3.77
CA ALA A 54 -10.81 8.13 4.54
C ALA A 54 -9.86 8.88 5.49
N THR A 55 -9.00 8.14 6.20
CA THR A 55 -7.99 8.74 7.10
C THR A 55 -7.00 9.63 6.33
N ARG A 56 -6.57 9.22 5.13
CA ARG A 56 -5.69 10.04 4.28
C ARG A 56 -6.36 11.36 3.88
N ALA A 57 -7.63 11.32 3.49
CA ALA A 57 -8.38 12.52 3.12
C ALA A 57 -8.48 13.51 4.29
N ILE A 58 -8.86 13.03 5.48
CA ILE A 58 -8.93 13.86 6.69
C ILE A 58 -7.58 14.50 7.01
N MET A 59 -6.49 13.73 6.97
CA MET A 59 -5.15 14.24 7.25
C MET A 59 -4.66 15.24 6.20
N ALA A 60 -5.08 15.11 4.95
CA ALA A 60 -4.79 16.09 3.91
C ALA A 60 -5.51 17.42 4.16
N ASP A 61 -6.79 17.36 4.54
CA ASP A 61 -7.60 18.53 4.87
C ASP A 61 -7.04 19.28 6.10
N LEU A 62 -6.66 18.57 7.16
CA LEU A 62 -6.09 19.18 8.36
C LEU A 62 -4.76 19.90 8.08
N ARG A 63 -3.91 19.33 7.21
CA ARG A 63 -2.68 20.00 6.78
C ARG A 63 -2.96 21.26 5.95
N ALA A 64 -4.00 21.23 5.10
CA ALA A 64 -4.42 22.40 4.33
C ALA A 64 -4.95 23.53 5.22
N GLY A 65 -5.55 23.18 6.37
CA GLY A 65 -6.06 24.12 7.37
C GLY A 65 -4.99 24.79 8.25
N GLY A 66 -3.70 24.45 8.10
CA GLY A 66 -2.59 25.08 8.82
C GLY A 66 -2.16 24.41 10.12
N ASP A 67 -2.76 23.28 10.50
CA ASP A 67 -2.28 22.48 11.62
C ASP A 67 -0.98 21.75 11.25
N GLN A 68 0.11 22.05 11.97
CA GLN A 68 1.37 21.31 11.87
C GLN A 68 1.22 19.92 12.50
N ILE A 69 0.69 18.98 11.72
CA ILE A 69 0.70 17.57 12.08
C ILE A 69 2.07 16.99 11.72
N GLY A 70 2.73 16.36 12.69
CA GLY A 70 4.02 15.70 12.49
C GLY A 70 4.01 14.70 11.32
N GLY A 71 5.17 14.48 10.73
CA GLY A 71 5.34 13.50 9.67
C GLY A 71 5.15 12.06 10.15
N PRO A 72 5.00 11.09 9.21
CA PRO A 72 5.02 9.68 9.56
C PRO A 72 6.32 9.32 10.29
N ALA A 73 6.25 8.32 11.17
CA ALA A 73 7.42 7.82 11.87
C ALA A 73 8.53 7.39 10.87
N PRO A 74 9.82 7.60 11.22
CA PRO A 74 10.92 7.18 10.37
C PRO A 74 10.94 5.65 10.23
N PHE A 75 11.38 5.18 9.07
CA PHE A 75 11.50 3.75 8.78
C PHE A 75 12.48 3.06 9.75
N GLY A 76 12.03 1.98 10.38
CA GLY A 76 12.78 1.28 11.43
C GLY A 76 13.21 -0.15 11.08
N LYS A 77 14.00 -0.76 11.97
CA LYS A 77 14.40 -2.18 11.87
C LYS A 77 13.20 -3.13 11.85
N GLN A 78 12.17 -2.82 12.63
CA GLN A 78 10.95 -3.63 12.70
C GLN A 78 10.18 -3.60 11.38
N ASP A 79 10.13 -2.45 10.70
CA ASP A 79 9.49 -2.33 9.38
C ASP A 79 10.21 -3.18 8.34
N ARG A 80 11.54 -3.16 8.35
CA ARG A 80 12.36 -4.01 7.48
C ARG A 80 12.09 -5.50 7.71
N SER A 81 12.08 -5.93 8.97
CA SER A 81 11.80 -7.33 9.32
C SER A 81 10.40 -7.75 8.88
N ARG A 82 9.38 -6.93 9.15
CA ARG A 82 8.00 -7.19 8.73
C ARG A 82 7.87 -7.24 7.21
N PHE A 83 8.52 -6.33 6.49
CA PHE A 83 8.53 -6.32 5.03
C PHE A 83 9.11 -7.60 4.45
N LEU A 84 10.27 -8.05 4.95
CA LEU A 84 10.88 -9.28 4.47
C LEU A 84 9.98 -10.50 4.71
N SER A 85 9.40 -10.64 5.91
CA SER A 85 8.46 -11.73 6.21
C SER A 85 7.21 -11.70 5.32
N ALA A 86 6.58 -10.54 5.16
CA ALA A 86 5.35 -10.41 4.38
C ALA A 86 5.58 -10.63 2.87
N LEU A 87 6.72 -10.17 2.35
CA LEU A 87 7.09 -10.37 0.95
C LEU A 87 7.39 -11.85 0.68
N ASP A 88 8.14 -12.52 1.56
CA ASP A 88 8.42 -13.96 1.44
C ASP A 88 7.11 -14.77 1.42
N GLU A 89 6.21 -14.52 2.38
CA GLU A 89 4.91 -15.19 2.43
C GLU A 89 4.10 -15.00 1.14
N ALA A 90 4.06 -13.76 0.62
CA ALA A 90 3.36 -13.45 -0.63
C ALA A 90 3.95 -14.22 -1.82
N LEU A 91 5.28 -14.23 -1.96
CA LEU A 91 5.96 -14.92 -3.07
C LEU A 91 5.80 -16.44 -2.98
N VAL A 92 5.97 -17.03 -1.79
CA VAL A 92 5.77 -18.47 -1.56
C VAL A 92 4.34 -18.89 -1.89
N ARG A 93 3.34 -18.07 -1.51
CA ARG A 93 1.95 -18.33 -1.85
C ARG A 93 1.72 -18.30 -3.36
N LEU A 94 2.26 -17.29 -4.06
CA LEU A 94 2.12 -17.16 -5.51
C LEU A 94 2.80 -18.30 -6.27
N ALA A 95 3.94 -18.80 -5.78
CA ALA A 95 4.63 -19.93 -6.39
C ALA A 95 3.85 -21.26 -6.34
N ARG A 96 2.82 -21.36 -5.48
CA ARG A 96 1.97 -22.55 -5.34
C ARG A 96 0.72 -22.53 -6.24
N THR A 97 0.52 -21.46 -7.02
CA THR A 97 -0.66 -21.19 -7.87
C THR A 97 -0.30 -20.95 -9.33
#